data_AF-A0A2S2PM14-F1
#
_entry.id   AF-A0A2S2PM14-F1
#
_cell.length_a   1.000
_cell.length_b   1.000
_cell.length_c   1.000
_cell.angle_alpha   90.00
_cell.angle_beta   90.00
_cell.angle_gamma   90.00
#
_symmetry.space_group_name_H-M   'P 1'
#
loop_
_entity.id
_entity.type
_entity.pdbx_description
1 polymer ?
#
loop_
_entity_poly.entity_id
_entity_poly.type
_entity_poly.pdbx_seq_one_letter_code
_entity_poly.pdbx_strand_id
1 'polypeptide(L)'
;KFSDIYGKEWVSHNVHSIQHLCDDYEQFGNLDNCSTFPFENHMTILKKYVRKSHQSLQQAVKRYSEQISFNASDLSSNYNFKHDDYVFKNRHTEGPLPIDVQIKYQYKYMLFKNSEIKTKNIADCYVQTNDGEVVKVVN
;
A
#
# COMPACT_ATOMS: atom_id res chain seq x y z
N LYS A 1 -33.23 18.61 6.57
CA LYS A 1 -32.70 17.31 7.04
C LYS A 1 -31.37 16.91 6.40
N PHE A 2 -31.13 17.01 5.07
CA PHE A 2 -29.79 16.75 4.50
C PHE A 2 -28.75 17.84 4.85
N SER A 3 -29.09 19.11 4.61
CA SER A 3 -28.23 20.26 4.91
C SER A 3 -27.77 20.34 6.37
N ASP A 4 -28.61 19.84 7.28
CA ASP A 4 -28.39 19.90 8.73
C ASP A 4 -27.40 18.83 9.20
N ILE A 5 -27.22 17.76 8.41
CA ILE A 5 -26.32 16.64 8.71
C ILE A 5 -25.02 16.77 7.91
N TYR A 6 -25.11 17.14 6.63
CA TYR A 6 -23.98 17.10 5.70
C TYR A 6 -23.42 18.47 5.33
N GLY A 7 -24.15 19.57 5.59
CA GLY A 7 -23.75 20.93 5.21
C GLY A 7 -24.52 21.48 4.01
N LYS A 8 -24.72 22.80 3.99
CA LYS A 8 -25.46 23.50 2.91
C LYS A 8 -24.65 23.57 1.62
N GLU A 9 -23.34 23.54 1.73
CA GLU A 9 -22.39 23.62 0.62
C GLU A 9 -22.45 22.38 -0.31
N TRP A 10 -22.96 21.24 0.18
CA TRP A 10 -23.07 20.00 -0.58
C TRP A 10 -24.43 19.79 -1.23
N VAL A 11 -25.41 20.67 -0.98
CA VAL A 11 -26.78 20.51 -1.48
C VAL A 11 -26.82 20.57 -3.00
N SER A 12 -26.12 21.52 -3.61
CA SER A 12 -26.07 21.67 -5.07
C SER A 12 -25.46 20.44 -5.74
N HIS A 13 -24.38 19.89 -5.18
CA HIS A 13 -23.73 18.69 -5.69
C HIS A 13 -24.65 17.48 -5.61
N ASN A 14 -25.34 17.28 -4.47
CA ASN A 14 -26.27 16.17 -4.30
C ASN A 14 -27.46 16.27 -5.27
N VAL A 15 -28.04 17.47 -5.42
CA VAL A 15 -29.15 17.70 -6.38
C VAL A 15 -28.71 17.44 -7.81
N HIS A 16 -27.54 17.91 -8.21
CA HIS A 16 -26.99 17.69 -9.56
C HIS A 16 -26.74 16.21 -9.84
N SER A 17 -26.15 15.48 -8.89
CA SER A 17 -25.95 14.03 -9.01
C SER A 17 -27.26 13.26 -9.17
N ILE A 18 -28.32 13.65 -8.46
CA ILE A 18 -29.64 13.01 -8.59
C ILE A 18 -30.32 13.38 -9.91
N GLN A 19 -30.13 14.62 -10.39
CA GLN A 19 -30.72 15.09 -11.64
C GLN A 19 -30.22 14.28 -12.85
N HIS A 20 -28.94 13.89 -12.86
CA HIS A 20 -28.36 13.09 -13.94
C HIS A 20 -28.58 11.59 -13.79
N LEU A 21 -29.19 11.12 -12.69
CA LEU A 21 -29.33 9.70 -12.41
C LEU A 21 -30.12 8.94 -13.49
N CYS A 22 -31.16 9.54 -14.04
CA CYS A 22 -31.94 8.94 -15.13
C CYS A 22 -31.12 8.84 -16.41
N ASP A 23 -30.42 9.90 -16.77
CA ASP A 23 -29.56 9.96 -17.96
C ASP A 23 -28.40 8.94 -17.83
N ASP A 24 -27.78 8.86 -16.65
CA ASP A 24 -26.73 7.90 -16.33
C ASP A 24 -27.25 6.46 -16.39
N TYR A 25 -28.50 6.21 -15.96
CA TYR A 25 -29.12 4.89 -16.07
C TYR A 25 -29.42 4.51 -17.53
N GLU A 26 -29.89 5.46 -18.34
CA GLU A 26 -30.09 5.23 -19.78
C GLU A 26 -28.77 4.95 -20.51
N GLN A 27 -27.69 5.64 -20.10
CA GLN A 27 -26.38 5.51 -20.74
C GLN A 27 -25.58 4.28 -20.28
N PHE A 28 -25.55 3.99 -18.98
CA PHE A 28 -24.67 2.98 -18.38
C PHE A 28 -25.43 1.76 -17.81
N GLY A 29 -26.77 1.82 -17.77
CA GLY A 29 -27.62 0.77 -17.22
C GLY A 29 -27.74 0.85 -15.70
N ASN A 30 -27.82 -0.32 -15.06
CA ASN A 30 -27.97 -0.40 -13.60
C ASN A 30 -26.85 0.37 -12.87
N LEU A 31 -27.16 0.95 -11.70
CA LEU A 31 -26.22 1.74 -10.91
C LEU A 31 -24.93 0.99 -10.61
N ASP A 32 -24.98 -0.34 -10.47
CA ASP A 32 -23.78 -1.16 -10.24
C ASP A 32 -22.74 -1.02 -11.36
N ASN A 33 -23.14 -0.66 -12.58
CA ASN A 33 -22.25 -0.45 -13.72
C ASN A 33 -21.54 0.90 -13.70
N CYS A 34 -22.16 1.93 -13.11
CA CYS A 34 -21.60 3.29 -13.03
C CYS A 34 -21.18 3.69 -11.60
N SER A 35 -21.44 2.85 -10.61
CA SER A 35 -21.10 3.11 -9.21
C SER A 35 -19.59 3.14 -9.02
N THR A 36 -19.12 4.23 -8.45
CA THR A 36 -17.72 4.37 -8.04
C THR A 36 -17.44 3.80 -6.64
N PHE A 37 -18.47 3.31 -5.95
CA PHE A 37 -18.40 2.78 -4.60
C PHE A 37 -17.36 1.64 -4.43
N PRO A 38 -17.24 0.67 -5.36
CA PRO A 38 -16.22 -0.38 -5.26
C PRO A 38 -14.78 0.18 -5.25
N PHE A 39 -14.57 1.36 -5.81
CA PHE A 39 -13.26 2.01 -5.91
C PHE A 39 -12.98 3.01 -4.78
N GLU A 40 -13.95 3.27 -3.89
CA GLU A 40 -13.82 4.26 -2.82
C GLU A 40 -12.62 3.97 -1.92
N ASN A 41 -12.40 2.70 -1.58
CA ASN A 41 -11.24 2.30 -0.78
C ASN A 41 -9.91 2.59 -1.50
N HIS A 42 -9.88 2.48 -2.83
CA HIS A 42 -8.68 2.76 -3.63
C HIS A 42 -8.37 4.26 -3.72
N MET A 43 -9.35 5.14 -3.49
CA MET A 43 -9.14 6.59 -3.44
C MET A 43 -8.09 7.00 -2.40
N THR A 44 -8.05 6.31 -1.25
CA THR A 44 -7.04 6.53 -0.21
C THR A 44 -5.62 6.28 -0.72
N ILE A 45 -5.45 5.30 -1.61
CA ILE A 45 -4.16 4.97 -2.22
C ILE A 45 -3.77 6.04 -3.24
N LEU A 46 -4.70 6.42 -4.14
CA LEU A 46 -4.46 7.47 -5.13
C LEU A 46 -4.08 8.81 -4.50
N LYS A 47 -4.73 9.18 -3.38
CA LYS A 47 -4.39 10.38 -2.62
C LYS A 47 -2.96 10.35 -2.09
N LYS A 48 -2.41 9.18 -1.73
CA LYS A 48 -1.00 9.06 -1.29
C LYS A 48 0.00 9.26 -2.43
N TYR A 49 -0.39 9.02 -3.68
CA TYR A 49 0.48 9.25 -4.84
C TYR A 49 0.61 10.74 -5.18
N VAL A 50 -0.35 11.56 -4.77
CA VAL A 50 -0.39 13.00 -5.07
C VAL A 50 0.07 13.79 -3.84
N ARG A 51 1.26 14.40 -3.91
CA ARG A 51 1.80 15.19 -2.79
C ARG A 51 1.37 16.67 -2.83
N LYS A 52 1.23 17.23 -4.03
CA LYS A 52 0.75 18.59 -4.29
C LYS A 52 -0.24 18.55 -5.46
N SER A 53 -1.14 19.53 -5.56
CA SER A 53 -2.16 19.59 -6.62
C SER A 53 -1.61 19.76 -8.03
N HIS A 54 -0.37 20.22 -8.17
CA HIS A 54 0.28 20.42 -9.48
C HIS A 54 0.50 19.08 -10.19
N GLN A 55 -0.07 18.88 -11.39
CA GLN A 55 0.12 17.67 -12.19
C GLN A 55 -0.25 16.37 -11.44
N SER A 56 -1.39 16.36 -10.77
CA SER A 56 -1.87 15.24 -9.95
C SER A 56 -1.97 13.92 -10.72
N LEU A 57 -2.49 13.95 -11.96
CA LEU A 57 -2.59 12.77 -12.80
C LEU A 57 -1.20 12.20 -13.15
N GLN A 58 -0.27 13.06 -13.57
CA GLN A 58 1.09 12.62 -13.90
C GLN A 58 1.81 12.05 -12.68
N GLN A 59 1.62 12.64 -11.50
CA GLN A 59 2.13 12.10 -10.24
C GLN A 59 1.58 10.70 -9.97
N ALA A 60 0.25 10.54 -10.04
CA ALA A 60 -0.41 9.26 -9.80
C ALA A 60 0.07 8.17 -10.76
N VAL A 61 0.11 8.46 -12.07
CA VAL A 61 0.57 7.51 -13.08
C VAL A 61 2.02 7.11 -12.86
N LYS A 62 2.94 8.07 -12.65
CA LYS A 62 4.36 7.78 -12.42
C LYS A 62 4.57 6.90 -11.18
N ARG A 63 3.92 7.25 -10.07
CA ARG A 63 3.99 6.47 -8.81
C ARG A 63 3.43 5.06 -8.98
N TYR A 64 2.31 4.92 -9.69
CA TYR A 64 1.73 3.62 -9.98
C TYR A 64 2.67 2.75 -10.84
N SER A 65 3.27 3.32 -11.90
CA SER A 65 4.25 2.63 -12.74
C SER A 65 5.50 2.18 -11.97
N GLU A 66 5.98 2.98 -11.03
CA GLU A 66 7.09 2.61 -10.15
C GLU A 66 6.74 1.44 -9.24
N GLN A 67 5.53 1.44 -8.67
CA GLN A 67 5.07 0.36 -7.81
C GLN A 67 4.92 -0.96 -8.58
N ILE A 68 4.40 -0.93 -9.81
CA ILE A 68 4.34 -2.11 -10.68
C ILE A 68 5.75 -2.61 -11.00
N SER A 69 6.65 -1.71 -11.40
CA SER A 69 8.03 -2.08 -11.74
C SER A 69 8.78 -2.71 -10.56
N PHE A 70 8.52 -2.22 -9.34
CA PHE A 70 9.10 -2.79 -8.12
C PHE A 70 8.48 -4.16 -7.77
N ASN A 71 7.17 -4.32 -7.90
CA ASN A 71 6.51 -5.60 -7.62
C ASN A 71 6.81 -6.68 -8.67
N ALA A 72 7.08 -6.29 -9.92
CA ALA A 72 7.46 -7.21 -10.98
C ALA A 72 8.79 -7.94 -10.68
N SER A 73 9.71 -7.30 -9.94
CA SER A 73 10.93 -7.97 -9.46
C SER A 73 10.67 -8.96 -8.32
N ASP A 74 9.56 -8.85 -7.59
CA ASP A 74 9.18 -9.79 -6.52
C ASP A 74 8.36 -10.99 -7.02
N LEU A 75 7.66 -10.84 -8.17
CA LEU A 75 6.81 -11.88 -8.76
C LEU A 75 7.57 -12.95 -9.56
N SER A 76 8.86 -12.75 -9.86
CA SER A 76 9.72 -13.78 -10.46
C SER A 76 10.18 -14.85 -9.46
N SER A 77 9.86 -14.71 -8.18
CA SER A 77 10.20 -15.68 -7.15
C SER A 77 8.98 -16.54 -6.82
N ASN A 78 8.73 -17.56 -7.65
CA ASN A 78 8.19 -18.81 -7.11
C ASN A 78 9.19 -19.28 -6.04
N TYR A 79 8.97 -18.92 -4.78
CA TYR A 79 9.85 -19.24 -3.67
C TYR A 79 9.79 -20.75 -3.40
N ASN A 80 10.56 -21.51 -4.19
CA ASN A 80 10.97 -22.86 -3.86
C ASN A 80 11.97 -22.76 -2.70
N PHE A 81 11.46 -22.68 -1.47
CA PHE A 81 12.28 -22.82 -0.27
C PHE A 81 13.02 -24.17 -0.35
N LYS A 82 14.35 -24.15 -0.57
CA LYS A 82 15.16 -25.32 -0.24
C LYS A 82 15.24 -25.41 1.29
N HIS A 83 15.61 -26.59 1.78
CA HIS A 83 15.88 -26.78 3.21
C HIS A 83 16.95 -25.75 3.61
N ASP A 84 16.64 -24.90 4.59
CA ASP A 84 17.47 -23.79 5.12
C ASP A 84 17.47 -22.44 4.38
N ASP A 85 16.61 -22.23 3.39
CA ASP A 85 16.51 -20.91 2.72
C ASP A 85 15.65 -19.90 3.50
N TYR A 86 16.06 -18.62 3.45
CA TYR A 86 15.29 -17.47 3.92
C TYR A 86 15.12 -16.44 2.81
N VAL A 87 14.10 -15.58 2.95
CA VAL A 87 13.67 -14.62 1.93
C VAL A 87 13.47 -13.25 2.54
N PHE A 88 14.09 -12.22 1.97
CA PHE A 88 13.82 -10.84 2.38
C PHE A 88 12.70 -10.21 1.55
N LYS A 89 11.78 -9.48 2.21
CA LYS A 89 10.69 -8.74 1.56
C LYS A 89 10.61 -7.28 2.03
N ASN A 90 9.97 -6.46 1.20
CA ASN A 90 9.71 -5.04 1.43
C ASN A 90 10.99 -4.24 1.71
N ARG A 91 11.78 -4.05 0.64
CA ARG A 91 12.97 -3.21 0.66
C ARG A 91 12.65 -1.79 1.10
N HIS A 92 13.52 -1.15 1.86
CA HIS A 92 13.37 0.24 2.28
C HIS A 92 14.73 0.94 2.47
N THR A 93 14.66 2.23 2.78
CA THR A 93 15.79 3.09 3.15
C THR A 93 15.47 3.90 4.43
N GLU A 94 14.50 3.43 5.22
CA GLU A 94 14.08 4.03 6.50
C GLU A 94 15.06 3.67 7.62
N GLY A 95 16.07 4.51 7.86
CA GLY A 95 16.96 4.42 9.03
C GLY A 95 18.43 4.65 8.72
N PRO A 96 19.25 4.98 9.73
CA PRO A 96 20.69 5.07 9.57
C PRO A 96 21.27 3.68 9.26
N LEU A 97 22.11 3.59 8.25
CA LEU A 97 22.91 2.38 8.01
C LEU A 97 24.01 2.31 9.08
N PRO A 98 24.34 1.11 9.60
CA PRO A 98 25.55 0.92 10.39
C PRO A 98 26.76 1.48 9.61
N ILE A 99 27.51 2.39 10.25
CA ILE A 99 28.56 3.19 9.58
C ILE A 99 29.67 2.31 8.97
N ASP A 100 29.85 1.08 9.49
CA ASP A 100 30.95 0.17 9.18
C ASP A 100 30.58 -1.02 8.28
N VAL A 101 29.38 -1.04 7.70
CA VAL A 101 28.95 -2.18 6.87
C VAL A 101 28.51 -1.67 5.50
N GLN A 102 29.11 -2.19 4.43
CA GLN A 102 28.69 -1.96 3.04
C GLN A 102 27.34 -2.64 2.75
N ILE A 103 26.27 -2.21 3.44
CA ILE A 103 24.92 -2.70 3.23
C ILE A 103 24.27 -1.88 2.12
N LYS A 104 24.01 -2.53 0.99
CA LYS A 104 23.41 -1.90 -0.19
C LYS A 104 21.88 -1.80 -0.08
N TYR A 105 21.24 -2.65 0.71
CA TYR A 105 19.78 -2.79 0.79
C TYR A 105 19.31 -3.14 2.21
N GLN A 106 18.21 -2.54 2.67
CA GLN A 106 17.52 -2.86 3.94
C GLN A 106 16.13 -3.44 3.64
N TYR A 107 15.61 -4.29 4.53
CA TYR A 107 14.32 -4.99 4.35
C TYR A 107 13.50 -5.05 5.64
N LYS A 108 12.17 -4.92 5.54
CA LYS A 108 11.27 -4.94 6.72
C LYS A 108 10.91 -6.34 7.20
N TYR A 109 11.05 -7.35 6.34
CA TYR A 109 10.60 -8.72 6.61
C TYR A 109 11.67 -9.73 6.18
N MET A 110 11.86 -10.75 7.01
CA MET A 110 12.62 -11.94 6.70
C MET A 110 11.71 -13.15 6.91
N LEU A 111 11.48 -13.93 5.85
CA LEU A 111 10.60 -15.09 5.86
C LEU A 111 11.44 -16.36 5.84
N PHE A 112 11.13 -17.26 6.77
CA PHE A 112 11.57 -18.65 6.77
C PHE A 112 10.41 -19.54 6.32
N LYS A 113 10.67 -20.83 6.19
CA LYS A 113 9.65 -21.81 5.80
C LYS A 113 8.41 -21.81 6.70
N ASN A 114 8.59 -21.63 8.00
CA ASN A 114 7.53 -21.74 9.01
C ASN A 114 7.38 -20.49 9.91
N SER A 115 8.19 -19.47 9.73
CA SER A 115 8.22 -18.30 10.59
C SER A 115 8.57 -17.04 9.81
N GLU A 116 8.20 -15.89 10.36
CA GLU A 116 8.52 -14.59 9.80
C GLU A 116 9.04 -13.66 10.88
N ILE A 117 10.08 -12.90 10.57
CA ILE A 117 10.61 -11.83 11.42
C ILE A 117 10.18 -10.51 10.80
N LYS A 118 9.59 -9.62 11.62
CA LYS A 118 9.16 -8.29 11.20
C LYS A 118 9.86 -7.23 12.01
N THR A 119 10.64 -6.37 11.36
CA THR A 119 11.44 -5.35 12.07
C THR A 119 10.61 -4.27 12.76
N LYS A 120 9.36 -4.06 12.33
CA LYS A 120 8.45 -3.05 12.91
C LYS A 120 7.53 -3.56 14.01
N ASN A 121 7.37 -4.87 14.14
CA ASN A 121 6.52 -5.42 15.18
C ASN A 121 7.37 -5.75 16.41
N ILE A 122 7.05 -5.16 17.55
CA ILE A 122 7.78 -5.38 18.80
C ILE A 122 7.79 -6.88 19.16
N ALA A 123 6.69 -7.60 18.93
CA ALA A 123 6.63 -9.03 19.25
C ALA A 123 7.47 -9.90 18.30
N ASP A 124 7.60 -9.51 17.04
CA ASP A 124 8.21 -10.35 15.98
C ASP A 124 9.65 -9.92 15.63
N CYS A 125 10.25 -9.02 16.42
CA CYS A 125 11.59 -8.46 16.17
C CYS A 125 12.67 -9.03 17.09
N TYR A 126 12.40 -10.10 17.83
CA TYR A 126 13.37 -10.76 18.71
C TYR A 126 13.65 -12.18 18.24
N VAL A 127 14.92 -12.57 18.27
CA VAL A 127 15.37 -13.95 17.98
C VAL A 127 16.30 -14.43 19.08
N GLN A 128 16.30 -15.73 19.32
CA GLN A 128 17.21 -16.37 20.27
C GLN A 128 18.37 -17.01 19.51
N THR A 129 19.60 -16.76 19.95
CA THR A 129 20.80 -17.41 19.41
C THR A 129 20.92 -18.85 19.94
N ASN A 130 21.75 -19.67 19.31
CA ASN A 130 22.04 -21.03 19.80
C ASN A 130 22.68 -21.02 21.20
N ASP A 131 23.30 -19.91 21.58
CA ASP A 131 23.91 -19.68 22.90
C ASP A 131 22.87 -19.24 23.96
N GLY A 132 21.60 -19.10 23.57
CA GLY A 132 20.49 -18.77 24.46
C GLY A 132 20.25 -17.27 24.64
N GLU A 133 21.05 -16.41 24.02
CA GLU A 133 20.89 -14.95 24.08
C GLU A 133 19.73 -14.46 23.21
N VAL A 134 18.94 -13.52 23.73
CA VAL A 134 17.85 -12.89 22.97
C VAL A 134 18.35 -11.59 22.36
N VAL A 135 18.35 -11.52 21.03
CA VAL A 135 18.79 -10.36 20.27
C VAL A 135 17.63 -9.72 19.53
N LYS A 136 17.64 -8.39 19.46
CA LYS A 136 16.65 -7.62 18.70
C LYS A 136 17.13 -7.39 17.28
N VAL A 137 16.31 -7.81 16.32
CA VAL A 137 16.49 -7.52 14.91
C VAL A 137 15.99 -6.10 14.63
N VAL A 138 16.90 -5.24 14.20
CA VAL A 138 16.62 -3.85 13.80
C VAL A 138 16.88 -3.67 12.31
N ASN A 139 16.46 -2.53 11.77
CA ASN A 139 16.73 -2.14 10.38
C ASN A 139 18.21 -1.91 10.11
#